data_AF-A0A7S1S9W7-F1
#
_entry.id   AF-A0A7S1S9W7-F1
#
_cell.length_a   1.000
_cell.length_b   1.000
_cell.length_c   1.000
_cell.angle_alpha   90.00
_cell.angle_beta   90.00
_cell.angle_gamma   90.00
#
_symmetry.space_group_name_H-M   'P 1'
#
loop_
_entity.id
_entity.type
_entity.pdbx_description
1 polymer ?
#
loop_
_entity_poly.entity_id
_entity_poly.type
_entity_poly.pdbx_seq_one_letter_code
_entity_poly.pdbx_strand_id
1 'polypeptide(L)'
;PTLELTVNGLAGTLCRLFAGPSWSIGDIKDKIAAETGVPKHEQRLSIGASPLKDDNELLGSHAKPLADALDLGLVRQAVPRDEWLEEVTRDGRRLEFAPPTICADREVVLAAVQQRGWPLRF
;
A
#
# COMPACT_ATOMS: atom_id res chain seq x y z
N PRO A 1 16.93 13.20 13.59
CA PRO A 1 16.48 12.23 14.62
C PRO A 1 15.76 11.08 13.89
N THR A 2 16.04 9.84 14.27
CA THR A 2 15.37 8.65 13.72
C THR A 2 14.20 8.27 14.61
N LEU A 3 13.04 8.00 14.02
CA LEU A 3 11.85 7.55 14.72
C LEU A 3 11.79 6.03 14.71
N GLU A 4 11.62 5.39 15.87
CA GLU A 4 11.41 3.94 15.95
C GLU A 4 9.95 3.63 15.59
N LEU A 5 9.76 2.85 14.53
CA LEU A 5 8.46 2.38 14.09
C LEU A 5 8.28 0.93 14.52
N THR A 6 7.25 0.65 15.30
CA THR A 6 6.86 -0.73 15.62
C THR A 6 5.68 -1.13 14.76
N VAL A 7 5.88 -2.10 13.87
CA VAL A 7 4.82 -2.58 12.98
C VAL A 7 4.16 -3.79 13.62
N ASN A 8 2.89 -3.67 13.94
CA ASN A 8 2.08 -4.67 14.62
C ASN A 8 1.04 -5.25 13.66
N GLY A 9 1.04 -6.57 13.53
CA GLY A 9 -0.04 -7.31 12.89
C GLY A 9 -1.11 -7.74 13.90
N LEU A 10 -2.13 -8.45 13.41
CA LEU A 10 -3.19 -9.02 14.26
C LEU A 10 -2.67 -10.03 15.30
N ALA A 11 -1.53 -10.67 15.02
CA ALA A 11 -0.91 -11.67 15.89
C ALA A 11 0.17 -11.10 16.82
N GLY A 12 0.45 -9.79 16.77
CA GLY A 12 1.51 -9.12 17.54
C GLY A 12 2.51 -8.37 16.67
N THR A 13 3.65 -7.99 17.26
CA THR A 13 4.70 -7.23 16.55
C THR A 13 5.32 -8.07 15.44
N LEU A 14 5.34 -7.53 14.22
CA LEU A 14 5.92 -8.15 13.04
C LEU A 14 7.38 -7.74 12.87
N CYS A 15 7.67 -6.44 12.93
CA CYS A 15 9.03 -5.91 12.80
C CYS A 15 9.16 -4.51 13.42
N ARG A 16 10.41 -4.07 13.60
CA ARG A 16 10.75 -2.71 14.02
C ARG A 16 11.64 -2.06 12.97
N LEU A 17 11.31 -0.83 12.61
CA LEU A 17 12.02 -0.05 11.59
C LEU A 17 12.51 1.26 12.20
N PHE A 18 13.60 1.81 11.67
CA PHE A 18 14.08 3.13 12.04
C PHE A 18 13.86 4.08 10.88
N ALA A 19 12.83 4.93 10.99
CA ALA A 19 12.47 5.86 9.94
C ALA A 19 13.22 7.18 10.08
N GLY A 20 13.67 7.71 8.94
CA GLY A 20 14.22 9.06 8.86
C GLY A 20 13.12 10.13 8.89
N PRO A 21 13.47 11.40 9.19
CA PRO A 21 12.50 12.49 9.24
C PRO A 21 11.89 12.84 7.86
N SER A 22 12.51 12.36 6.78
CA SER A 22 12.07 12.57 5.40
C SER A 22 11.31 11.36 4.82
N TRP A 23 11.08 10.31 5.60
CA TRP A 23 10.39 9.12 5.10
C TRP A 23 8.92 9.44 4.84
N SER A 24 8.48 9.07 3.65
CA SER A 24 7.07 9.05 3.27
C SER A 24 6.41 7.76 3.73
N ILE A 25 5.07 7.73 3.74
CA ILE A 25 4.32 6.49 3.96
C ILE A 25 4.69 5.45 2.89
N GLY A 26 4.98 5.87 1.66
CA GLY A 26 5.49 5.02 0.59
C GLY A 26 6.77 4.29 0.97
N ASP A 27 7.76 5.02 1.50
CA ASP A 27 9.05 4.44 1.94
C ASP A 27 8.85 3.41 3.06
N ILE A 28 7.94 3.69 4.00
CA ILE A 28 7.59 2.76 5.08
C ILE A 28 6.99 1.49 4.49
N LYS A 29 6.04 1.61 3.55
CA LYS A 29 5.43 0.45 2.92
C LYS A 29 6.44 -0.39 2.14
N ASP A 30 7.35 0.26 1.42
CA ASP A 30 8.42 -0.43 0.69
C ASP A 30 9.35 -1.18 1.65
N LYS A 31 9.69 -0.56 2.78
CA LYS A 31 10.51 -1.21 3.82
C LYS A 31 9.77 -2.36 4.50
N ILE A 32 8.48 -2.21 4.82
CA ILE A 32 7.64 -3.27 5.36
C ILE A 32 7.54 -4.44 4.37
N ALA A 33 7.44 -4.17 3.07
CA ALA A 33 7.40 -5.22 2.05
C ALA A 33 8.69 -6.05 2.04
N ALA A 34 9.85 -5.38 2.16
CA ALA A 34 11.14 -6.04 2.23
C ALA A 34 11.30 -6.92 3.48
N GLU A 35 10.76 -6.50 4.63
CA GLU A 35 10.94 -7.21 5.91
C GLU A 35 9.87 -8.29 6.16
N THR A 36 8.63 -8.06 5.73
CA THR A 36 7.48 -8.95 6.01
C THR A 36 7.05 -9.80 4.82
N GLY A 37 7.50 -9.45 3.61
CA GLY A 37 7.06 -10.06 2.36
C GLY A 37 5.65 -9.63 1.92
N VAL A 38 4.95 -8.77 2.67
CA VAL A 38 3.63 -8.26 2.28
C VAL A 38 3.80 -7.15 1.24
N PRO A 39 3.35 -7.31 -0.02
CA PRO A 39 3.51 -6.30 -1.05
C PRO A 39 2.84 -4.97 -0.68
N LYS A 40 3.42 -3.84 -1.09
CA LYS A 40 2.94 -2.48 -0.79
C LYS A 40 1.44 -2.27 -1.02
N HIS A 41 0.90 -2.82 -2.11
CA HIS A 41 -0.51 -2.73 -2.47
C HIS A 41 -1.44 -3.61 -1.60
N GLU A 42 -0.90 -4.57 -0.86
CA GLU A 42 -1.64 -5.37 0.12
C GLU A 42 -1.51 -4.82 1.54
N GLN A 43 -0.75 -3.73 1.75
CA GLN A 43 -0.54 -3.16 3.07
C GLN A 43 -1.57 -2.07 3.37
N ARG A 44 -2.46 -2.35 4.34
CA ARG A 44 -3.25 -1.31 5.00
C ARG A 44 -2.57 -0.92 6.31
N LEU A 45 -1.94 0.25 6.31
CA LEU A 45 -1.28 0.83 7.48
C LEU A 45 -2.24 1.75 8.25
N SER A 46 -2.12 1.77 9.58
CA SER A 46 -2.84 2.72 10.43
C SER A 46 -2.02 3.13 11.65
N ILE A 47 -2.24 4.34 12.15
CA ILE A 47 -1.74 4.80 13.45
C ILE A 47 -2.93 4.85 14.40
N GLY A 48 -2.96 3.96 15.39
CA GLY A 48 -4.15 3.75 16.20
C GLY A 48 -5.37 3.41 15.32
N ALA A 49 -6.39 4.26 15.34
CA ALA A 49 -7.60 4.13 14.54
C ALA A 49 -7.56 4.86 13.18
N SER A 50 -6.48 5.61 12.88
CA SER A 50 -6.39 6.46 11.69
C SER A 50 -5.65 5.74 10.55
N PRO A 51 -6.30 5.44 9.41
CA PRO A 51 -5.66 4.77 8.28
C PRO A 51 -4.73 5.70 7.49
N LEU A 52 -3.58 5.18 7.06
CA LEU A 52 -2.60 5.87 6.23
C LEU A 52 -2.80 5.47 4.76
N LYS A 53 -3.39 6.37 3.96
CA LYS A 53 -3.79 6.08 2.58
C LYS A 53 -2.88 6.73 1.53
N ASP A 54 -2.32 7.89 1.84
CA ASP A 54 -1.49 8.63 0.90
C ASP A 54 -0.02 8.25 1.07
N ASP A 55 0.56 7.68 0.01
CA ASP A 55 1.96 7.24 0.00
C ASP A 55 2.94 8.42 0.00
N ASN A 56 2.52 9.62 -0.42
CA ASN A 56 3.36 10.81 -0.46
C ASN A 56 3.39 11.57 0.87
N GLU A 57 2.54 11.20 1.83
CA GLU A 57 2.47 11.87 3.12
C GLU A 57 3.74 11.60 3.94
N LEU A 58 4.28 12.63 4.58
CA LEU A 58 5.48 12.48 5.40
C LEU A 58 5.13 11.87 6.75
N LEU A 59 5.92 10.91 7.21
CA LEU A 59 5.76 10.31 8.53
C LEU A 59 5.76 11.36 9.66
N GLY A 60 6.56 12.42 9.50
CA GLY A 60 6.68 13.50 10.48
C GLY A 60 5.39 14.29 10.71
N SER A 61 4.42 14.27 9.80
CA SER A 61 3.11 14.93 10.05
C SER A 61 2.25 14.14 11.04
N HIS A 62 2.49 12.83 11.16
CA HIS A 62 1.74 11.94 12.04
C HIS A 62 2.43 11.68 13.38
N ALA A 63 3.75 11.87 13.43
CA ALA A 63 4.52 11.76 14.65
C ALA A 63 4.35 13.01 15.52
N LYS A 64 4.12 12.82 16.84
CA LYS A 64 4.15 13.94 17.78
C LYS A 64 5.59 14.46 17.90
N PRO A 65 5.80 15.79 18.06
CA PRO A 65 7.15 16.40 18.09
C PRO A 65 8.14 15.85 19.14
N LEU A 66 7.65 15.12 20.14
CA LEU A 66 8.44 14.52 21.22
C LEU A 66 8.33 12.99 21.28
N ALA A 67 7.65 12.35 20.32
CA ALA A 67 7.56 10.91 20.28
C ALA A 67 8.76 10.35 19.50
N ASP A 68 9.59 9.55 20.16
CA ASP A 68 10.69 8.82 19.53
C ASP A 68 10.28 7.43 19.05
N ALA A 69 9.04 7.01 19.35
CA ALA A 69 8.45 5.74 18.93
C ALA A 69 7.02 5.92 18.43
N LEU A 70 6.64 5.14 17.41
CA LEU A 70 5.31 5.14 16.82
C LEU A 70 4.86 3.72 16.47
N ASP A 71 3.64 3.37 16.89
CA ASP A 71 3.03 2.09 16.59
C ASP A 71 2.21 2.16 15.29
N LEU A 72 2.55 1.29 14.35
CA LEU A 72 1.82 1.09 13.10
C LEU A 72 1.05 -0.22 13.16
N GLY A 73 -0.25 -0.17 12.90
CA GLY A 73 -1.04 -1.36 12.59
C GLY A 73 -0.84 -1.74 11.13
N LEU A 74 -0.45 -2.98 10.85
CA LEU A 74 -0.42 -3.56 9.51
C LEU A 74 -1.49 -4.64 9.39
N VAL A 75 -2.41 -4.42 8.46
CA VAL A 75 -3.35 -5.45 8.02
C VAL A 75 -3.03 -5.77 6.57
N ARG A 76 -2.80 -7.06 6.29
CA ARG A 76 -2.72 -7.55 4.92
C ARG A 76 -4.13 -7.56 4.34
N GLN A 77 -4.35 -6.74 3.31
CA GLN A 77 -5.61 -6.65 2.60
C GLN A 77 -5.34 -6.82 1.11
N ALA A 78 -5.66 -8.00 0.59
CA ALA A 78 -5.80 -8.16 -0.84
C ALA A 78 -6.97 -7.28 -1.30
N VAL A 79 -6.72 -6.35 -2.22
CA VAL A 79 -7.79 -5.54 -2.81
C VAL A 79 -8.66 -6.50 -3.64
N PRO A 80 -9.98 -6.57 -3.39
CA PRO A 80 -10.85 -7.50 -4.09
C PRO A 80 -10.88 -7.14 -5.58
N ARG A 81 -10.93 -8.19 -6.41
CA ARG A 81 -11.07 -8.11 -7.87
C ARG A 81 -12.16 -7.12 -8.31
N ASP A 82 -13.28 -7.09 -7.60
CA ASP A 82 -14.45 -6.29 -7.97
C ASP A 82 -14.19 -4.78 -7.83
N GLU A 83 -13.42 -4.36 -6.83
CA GLU A 83 -13.02 -2.95 -6.65
C GLU A 83 -12.11 -2.51 -7.81
N TRP A 84 -11.17 -3.37 -8.19
CA TRP A 84 -10.31 -3.13 -9.36
C TRP A 84 -11.07 -3.11 -10.68
N LEU A 85 -12.07 -3.98 -10.84
CA LEU A 85 -12.94 -3.97 -12.03
C LEU A 85 -13.63 -2.62 -12.19
N GLU A 86 -14.17 -2.06 -11.11
CA GLU A 86 -14.79 -0.73 -11.16
C GLU A 86 -13.78 0.36 -11.53
N GLU A 87 -12.57 0.31 -10.97
CA GLU A 87 -11.51 1.27 -11.28
C GLU A 87 -11.07 1.21 -12.74
N VAL A 88 -10.76 0.03 -13.27
CA VAL A 88 -10.31 -0.11 -14.66
C VAL A 88 -11.43 0.13 -15.66
N THR A 89 -12.68 -0.13 -15.27
CA THR A 89 -13.86 0.22 -16.07
C THR A 89 -14.04 1.74 -16.14
N ARG A 90 -13.63 2.48 -15.11
CA ARG A 90 -13.70 3.95 -15.07
C ARG A 90 -12.50 4.61 -15.78
N ASP A 91 -11.29 4.10 -15.56
CA ASP A 91 -10.07 4.50 -16.27
C ASP A 91 -9.18 3.28 -16.51
N GLY A 92 -9.11 2.81 -17.76
CA GLY A 92 -8.30 1.64 -18.13
C GLY A 92 -6.79 1.77 -17.84
N ARG A 93 -6.28 2.99 -17.56
CA ARG A 93 -4.89 3.19 -17.09
C ARG A 93 -4.66 2.70 -15.67
N ARG A 94 -5.72 2.50 -14.90
CA ARG A 94 -5.60 2.01 -13.52
C ARG A 94 -4.90 0.65 -13.49
N LEU A 95 -5.07 -0.16 -14.53
CA LEU A 95 -4.38 -1.44 -14.68
C LEU A 95 -2.85 -1.34 -14.63
N GLU A 96 -2.25 -0.22 -15.06
CA GLU A 96 -0.79 0.01 -14.96
C GLU A 96 -0.30 0.01 -13.50
N PHE A 97 -1.18 0.41 -12.58
CA PHE A 97 -0.92 0.47 -11.16
C PHE A 97 -1.53 -0.72 -10.41
N ALA A 98 -2.15 -1.66 -11.13
CA ALA A 98 -2.77 -2.81 -10.52
C ALA A 98 -1.71 -3.77 -9.97
N PRO A 99 -2.00 -4.44 -8.85
CA PRO A 99 -1.09 -5.42 -8.31
C PRO A 99 -0.96 -6.62 -9.26
N PRO A 100 0.16 -7.36 -9.22
CA PRO A 100 0.40 -8.48 -10.13
C PRO A 100 -0.73 -9.53 -10.12
N THR A 101 -1.38 -9.74 -8.97
CA THR A 101 -2.53 -10.62 -8.81
C THR A 101 -3.73 -10.17 -9.62
N ILE A 102 -3.95 -8.86 -9.74
CA ILE A 102 -5.02 -8.24 -10.52
C ILE A 102 -4.62 -8.11 -12.00
N CYS A 103 -3.34 -7.82 -12.30
CA CYS A 103 -2.83 -7.86 -13.66
C CYS A 103 -2.87 -9.27 -14.27
N ALA A 104 -2.80 -10.30 -13.44
CA ALA A 104 -3.01 -11.69 -13.84
C ALA A 104 -4.50 -12.05 -13.97
N ASP A 105 -5.41 -11.21 -13.47
CA ASP A 105 -6.85 -11.43 -13.58
C ASP A 105 -7.33 -11.03 -14.99
N ARG A 106 -7.71 -12.05 -15.76
CA ARG A 106 -8.16 -11.90 -17.14
C ARG A 106 -9.35 -10.96 -17.27
N GLU A 107 -10.30 -11.00 -16.33
CA GLU A 107 -11.51 -10.19 -16.44
C GLU A 107 -11.22 -8.72 -16.18
N VAL A 108 -10.34 -8.42 -15.21
CA VAL A 108 -9.88 -7.04 -14.96
C VAL A 108 -9.09 -6.51 -16.17
N VAL A 109 -8.18 -7.30 -16.72
CA VAL A 109 -7.41 -6.91 -17.91
C VAL A 109 -8.32 -6.66 -19.12
N LEU A 110 -9.29 -7.55 -19.36
CA LEU A 110 -10.24 -7.39 -20.47
C LEU A 110 -11.13 -6.16 -20.29
N ALA A 111 -11.54 -5.83 -19.07
CA ALA A 111 -12.30 -4.61 -18.80
C ALA A 111 -11.48 -3.35 -19.12
N ALA A 112 -10.22 -3.30 -18.69
CA ALA A 112 -9.31 -2.19 -18.97
C ALA A 112 -9.03 -2.00 -20.47
N VAL A 113 -8.87 -3.12 -21.20
CA VAL A 113 -8.58 -3.13 -22.65
C VAL A 113 -9.82 -2.74 -23.45
N GLN A 114 -11.01 -3.21 -23.08
CA GLN A 114 -12.28 -2.80 -23.72
C GLN A 114 -12.51 -1.30 -23.63
N GLN A 115 -12.16 -0.68 -22.50
CA GLN A 115 -12.19 0.78 -22.32
C GLN A 115 -11.32 1.52 -23.33
N ARG A 116 -10.15 0.95 -23.70
CA ARG A 116 -9.22 1.58 -24.64
C ARG A 116 -9.51 1.26 -26.10
N GLY A 117 -10.31 0.26 -26.44
CA GLY A 117 -10.65 -0.06 -27.84
C GLY A 117 -9.47 -0.49 -28.72
N TRP A 118 -8.31 -0.84 -28.13
CA TRP A 118 -7.13 -1.30 -28.86
C TRP A 118 -6.94 -2.80 -28.66
N PRO A 119 -6.76 -3.59 -29.73
CA PRO A 119 -6.47 -5.01 -29.61
C PRO A 119 -5.06 -5.20 -29.02
N LEU A 120 -4.96 -6.01 -27.95
CA LEU A 120 -3.69 -6.45 -27.36
C LEU A 120 -2.82 -7.13 -28.44
N ARG A 121 -1.69 -6.52 -28.81
CA ARG A 121 -0.58 -7.25 -29.44
C ARG A 121 0.29 -7.77 -28.28
N PHE A 122 0.22 -9.09 -28.08
CA PHE A 122 1.12 -9.85 -27.21
C PHE A 122 2.52 -9.94 -27.81
#